data_AF-A0A1M3CEN7-F1
#
_entry.id   AF-A0A1M3CEN7-F1
#
_cell.length_a   1.000
_cell.length_b   1.000
_cell.length_c   1.000
_cell.angle_alpha   90.00
_cell.angle_beta   90.00
_cell.angle_gamma   90.00
#
_symmetry.space_group_name_H-M   'P 1'
#
loop_
_entity.id
_entity.type
_entity.pdbx_description
1 polymer ?
#
loop_
_entity_poly.entity_id
_entity_poly.type
_entity_poly.pdbx_seq_one_letter_code
_entity_poly.pdbx_strand_id
1 'polypeptide(L)'
;MDKLDDLVASRIEERLLQPKQLKTILANLLDGREDRAERRRQHLAELHKRITETDQRLDRLYDAIEGSIVDKDDMVLKDRIAGLKAIRDQATADAERTQATLDSAGGESVSLDMIDDFSRTAR
;
A
#
# COMPACT_ATOMS: atom_id res chain seq x y z
N MET A 1 11.88 2.93 -44.07
CA MET A 1 11.47 2.82 -42.66
C MET A 1 10.02 3.26 -42.51
N ASP A 2 9.65 4.40 -43.11
CA ASP A 2 8.30 4.99 -43.06
C ASP A 2 7.11 4.03 -43.33
N LYS A 3 7.17 3.19 -44.38
CA LYS A 3 6.04 2.27 -44.68
C LYS A 3 5.81 1.20 -43.62
N LEU A 4 6.85 0.81 -42.88
CA LEU A 4 6.73 -0.19 -41.82
C LEU A 4 6.22 0.48 -40.54
N ASP A 5 6.70 1.69 -40.26
CA ASP A 5 6.24 2.50 -39.12
C ASP A 5 4.76 2.89 -39.30
N ASP A 6 4.34 3.29 -40.51
CA ASP A 6 2.94 3.57 -40.84
C ASP A 6 2.05 2.31 -40.70
N LEU A 7 2.53 1.16 -41.16
CA LEU A 7 1.78 -0.09 -41.06
C LEU A 7 1.65 -0.56 -39.60
N VAL A 8 2.70 -0.37 -38.79
CA VAL A 8 2.68 -0.68 -37.36
C VAL A 8 1.78 0.32 -36.61
N ALA A 9 1.85 1.61 -36.94
CA ALA A 9 1.01 2.65 -36.38
C ALA A 9 -0.47 2.39 -36.68
N SER A 10 -0.85 2.16 -37.94
CA SER A 10 -2.23 1.82 -38.31
C SER A 10 -2.71 0.53 -37.65
N ARG A 11 -1.84 -0.48 -37.48
CA ARG A 11 -2.22 -1.72 -36.79
C ARG A 11 -2.44 -1.55 -35.29
N ILE A 12 -1.66 -0.67 -34.65
CA ILE A 12 -1.83 -0.28 -33.25
C ILE A 12 -3.11 0.55 -33.11
N GLU A 13 -3.38 1.43 -34.06
CA GLU A 13 -4.58 2.27 -34.11
C GLU A 13 -5.86 1.42 -34.25
N GLU A 14 -5.85 0.46 -35.18
CA GLU A 14 -6.99 -0.43 -35.44
C GLU A 14 -7.26 -1.47 -34.35
N ARG A 15 -6.24 -1.87 -33.55
CA ARG A 15 -6.41 -2.90 -32.49
C ARG A 15 -6.42 -2.36 -31.07
N LEU A 16 -5.57 -1.38 -30.75
CA LEU A 16 -5.37 -0.89 -29.38
C LEU A 16 -6.06 0.45 -29.12
N LEU A 17 -6.21 1.31 -30.13
CA LEU A 17 -6.86 2.63 -30.00
C LEU A 17 -8.37 2.61 -30.32
N GLN A 18 -8.98 1.42 -30.47
CA GLN A 18 -10.44 1.34 -30.53
C GLN A 18 -11.05 1.77 -29.20
N PRO A 19 -11.93 2.79 -29.15
CA PRO A 19 -12.43 3.37 -27.89
C PRO A 19 -13.06 2.34 -26.94
N LYS A 20 -13.78 1.36 -27.50
CA LYS A 20 -14.37 0.26 -26.73
C LYS A 20 -13.32 -0.65 -26.08
N GLN A 21 -12.24 -0.98 -26.79
CA GLN A 21 -11.17 -1.83 -26.24
C GLN A 21 -10.32 -1.06 -25.24
N LEU A 22 -9.99 0.20 -25.54
CA LEU A 22 -9.24 1.08 -24.66
C LEU A 22 -9.96 1.30 -23.33
N LYS A 23 -11.28 1.54 -23.36
CA LYS A 23 -12.12 1.66 -22.17
C LYS A 23 -12.10 0.39 -21.31
N THR A 24 -12.21 -0.79 -21.93
CA THR A 24 -12.15 -2.07 -21.20
C THR A 24 -10.78 -2.31 -20.58
N ILE A 25 -9.69 -2.03 -21.29
CA ILE A 25 -8.32 -2.22 -20.77
C ILE A 25 -8.05 -1.27 -19.61
N LEU A 26 -8.45 0.01 -19.74
CA LEU A 26 -8.27 1.01 -18.69
C LEU A 26 -9.17 0.78 -17.48
N ALA A 27 -10.41 0.30 -17.68
CA ALA A 27 -11.29 -0.12 -16.60
C ALA A 27 -10.70 -1.30 -15.81
N ASN A 28 -10.24 -2.35 -16.50
CA ASN A 28 -9.57 -3.48 -15.84
C ASN A 28 -8.29 -3.05 -15.08
N LEU A 29 -7.55 -2.09 -15.62
CA LEU A 29 -6.38 -1.52 -14.95
C LEU A 29 -6.77 -0.73 -13.70
N LEU A 30 -7.88 0.01 -13.75
CA LEU A 30 -8.43 0.78 -12.63
C LEU A 30 -8.93 -0.15 -11.52
N ASP A 31 -9.71 -1.18 -11.86
CA ASP A 31 -10.16 -2.21 -10.92
C ASP A 31 -8.95 -2.88 -10.24
N GLY A 32 -7.92 -3.24 -11.03
CA GLY A 32 -6.68 -3.80 -10.50
C GLY A 32 -5.86 -2.81 -9.65
N ARG A 33 -6.07 -1.49 -9.76
CA ARG A 33 -5.48 -0.49 -8.86
C ARG A 33 -6.28 -0.38 -7.56
N GLU A 34 -7.61 -0.39 -7.62
CA GLU A 34 -8.48 -0.39 -6.44
C GLU A 34 -8.23 -1.62 -5.57
N ASP A 35 -8.17 -2.81 -6.16
CA ASP A 35 -7.83 -4.06 -5.45
C ASP A 35 -6.46 -4.01 -4.78
N ARG A 36 -5.49 -3.31 -5.38
CA ARG A 36 -4.16 -3.12 -4.79
C ARG A 36 -4.19 -2.07 -3.67
N ALA A 37 -4.96 -1.00 -3.82
CA ALA A 37 -5.16 0.00 -2.77
C ALA A 37 -5.84 -0.63 -1.56
N GLU A 38 -6.88 -1.44 -1.76
CA GLU A 38 -7.63 -2.07 -0.69
C GLU A 38 -6.78 -3.10 0.07
N ARG A 39 -6.05 -3.97 -0.63
CA ARG A 39 -5.09 -4.89 0.00
C ARG A 39 -4.03 -4.16 0.82
N ARG A 40 -3.54 -3.00 0.34
CA ARG A 40 -2.59 -2.17 1.07
C ARG A 40 -3.21 -1.53 2.32
N ARG A 41 -4.45 -1.05 2.25
CA ARG A 41 -5.18 -0.54 3.43
C ARG A 41 -5.38 -1.64 4.48
N GLN A 42 -5.75 -2.85 4.05
CA GLN A 42 -5.89 -4.00 4.95
C GLN A 42 -4.56 -4.36 5.61
N HIS A 43 -3.46 -4.37 4.84
CA HIS A 43 -2.13 -4.61 5.39
C HIS A 43 -1.72 -3.56 6.43
N LEU A 44 -2.01 -2.29 6.15
CA LEU A 44 -1.74 -1.18 7.06
C LEU A 44 -2.55 -1.30 8.36
N ALA A 45 -3.83 -1.68 8.27
CA ALA A 45 -4.67 -1.92 9.44
C ALA A 45 -4.11 -3.05 10.32
N GLU A 46 -3.61 -4.13 9.71
CA GLU A 46 -2.97 -5.23 10.44
C GLU A 46 -1.66 -4.79 11.12
N LEU A 47 -0.84 -3.97 10.44
CA LEU A 47 0.37 -3.39 11.05
C LEU A 47 0.04 -2.51 12.26
N HIS A 48 -0.96 -1.62 12.14
CA HIS A 48 -1.41 -0.79 13.26
C HIS A 48 -1.95 -1.62 14.44
N LYS A 49 -2.69 -2.69 14.15
CA LYS A 49 -3.17 -3.61 15.19
C LYS A 49 -1.99 -4.25 15.93
N ARG A 50 -1.00 -4.75 15.20
CA ARG A 50 0.20 -5.37 15.78
C ARG A 50 1.04 -4.39 16.60
N ILE A 51 1.15 -3.13 16.18
CA ILE A 51 1.77 -2.05 16.97
C ILE A 51 1.01 -1.90 18.30
N THR A 52 -0.31 -1.69 18.22
CA THR A 52 -1.18 -1.49 19.39
C THR A 52 -1.09 -2.66 20.38
N GLU A 53 -1.11 -3.89 19.90
CA GLU A 53 -0.97 -5.08 20.74
C GLU A 53 0.42 -5.17 21.41
N THR A 54 1.47 -4.74 20.71
CA THR A 54 2.84 -4.73 21.23
C THR A 54 3.00 -3.64 22.29
N ASP A 55 2.43 -2.45 22.07
CA ASP A 55 2.41 -1.37 23.06
C ASP A 55 1.64 -1.77 24.31
N GLN A 56 0.44 -2.36 24.18
CA GLN A 56 -0.30 -2.87 25.34
C GLN A 56 0.48 -3.92 26.14
N ARG A 57 1.29 -4.76 25.47
CA ARG A 57 2.16 -5.73 26.16
C ARG A 57 3.30 -5.04 26.88
N LEU A 58 3.88 -3.99 26.30
CA LEU A 58 4.91 -3.17 26.93
C LEU A 58 4.34 -2.45 28.16
N ASP A 59 3.17 -1.84 28.06
CA ASP A 59 2.51 -1.12 29.16
C ASP A 59 2.26 -2.05 30.36
N ARG A 60 1.69 -3.24 30.12
CA ARG A 60 1.50 -4.24 31.18
C ARG A 60 2.81 -4.68 31.85
N LEU A 61 3.92 -4.73 31.11
CA LEU A 61 5.23 -5.03 31.69
C LEU A 61 5.74 -3.88 32.55
N TYR A 62 5.52 -2.63 32.13
CA TYR A 62 5.87 -1.47 32.94
C TYR A 62 5.01 -1.39 34.22
N ASP A 63 3.71 -1.63 34.13
CA ASP A 63 2.81 -1.69 35.29
C ASP A 63 3.25 -2.77 36.29
N ALA A 64 3.69 -3.94 35.81
CA ALA A 64 4.18 -5.02 36.66
C ALA A 64 5.50 -4.67 37.38
N ILE A 65 6.36 -3.88 36.75
CA ILE A 65 7.58 -3.33 37.37
C ILE A 65 7.21 -2.30 38.44
N GLU A 66 6.26 -1.40 38.14
CA GLU A 66 5.82 -0.36 39.08
C GLU A 66 5.12 -0.96 40.30
N GLY A 67 4.34 -2.03 40.10
CA GLY A 67 3.74 -2.83 41.17
C GLY A 67 4.74 -3.65 42.00
N SER A 68 6.05 -3.58 41.71
CA SER A 68 7.11 -4.37 42.35
C SER A 68 6.90 -5.90 42.26
N ILE A 69 6.12 -6.36 41.28
CA ILE A 69 5.86 -7.78 41.02
C ILE A 69 7.06 -8.43 40.32
N VAL A 70 7.84 -7.62 39.61
CA VAL A 70 9.01 -8.05 38.83
C VAL A 70 10.22 -7.21 39.23
N ASP A 71 11.37 -7.86 39.36
CA ASP A 71 12.62 -7.17 39.65
C ASP A 71 13.05 -6.31 38.44
N LYS A 72 13.26 -5.03 38.68
CA LYS A 72 13.63 -4.04 37.65
C LYS A 72 15.01 -4.31 37.07
N ASP A 73 15.86 -5.03 37.80
CA ASP A 73 17.19 -5.41 37.35
C ASP A 73 17.28 -6.78 36.68
N ASP A 74 16.15 -7.47 36.49
CA ASP A 74 16.09 -8.70 35.73
C ASP A 74 16.56 -8.49 34.28
N MET A 75 17.69 -9.11 33.94
CA MET A 75 18.30 -9.03 32.63
C MET A 75 17.42 -9.67 31.54
N VAL A 76 16.65 -10.71 31.89
CA VAL A 76 15.70 -11.37 30.98
C VAL A 76 14.53 -10.43 30.65
N LEU A 77 14.07 -9.65 31.63
CA LEU A 77 13.02 -8.65 31.42
C LEU A 77 13.51 -7.51 30.52
N LYS A 78 14.74 -7.01 30.75
CA LYS A 78 15.37 -5.98 29.92
C LYS A 78 15.50 -6.45 28.46
N ASP A 79 15.96 -7.67 28.22
CA ASP A 79 16.05 -8.26 26.88
C ASP A 79 14.68 -8.39 26.21
N ARG A 80 13.65 -8.79 26.96
CA ARG A 80 12.30 -8.93 26.45
C ARG A 80 11.66 -7.59 26.07
N ILE A 81 11.88 -6.54 26.87
CA ILE A 81 11.43 -5.18 26.57
C ILE A 81 12.16 -4.67 25.31
N ALA A 82 13.48 -4.89 25.21
CA ALA A 82 14.24 -4.51 24.02
C ALA A 82 13.71 -5.20 22.75
N GLY A 83 13.41 -6.51 22.84
CA GLY A 83 12.82 -7.26 21.72
C GLY A 83 11.44 -6.75 21.32
N LEU A 84 10.56 -6.45 22.29
CA LEU A 84 9.23 -5.89 22.00
C LEU A 84 9.32 -4.49 21.38
N LYS A 85 10.23 -3.63 21.86
CA LYS A 85 10.50 -2.33 21.25
C LYS A 85 10.99 -2.46 19.81
N ALA A 86 11.92 -3.37 19.54
CA ALA A 86 12.41 -3.62 18.19
C ALA A 86 11.28 -4.07 17.24
N ILE A 87 10.38 -4.95 17.71
CA ILE A 87 9.21 -5.40 16.93
C ILE A 87 8.27 -4.23 16.63
N ARG A 88 8.00 -3.38 17.63
CA ARG A 88 7.16 -2.18 17.45
C ARG A 88 7.79 -1.23 16.46
N ASP A 89 9.05 -0.87 16.65
CA ASP A 89 9.75 0.12 15.81
C ASP A 89 9.82 -0.35 14.35
N GLN A 90 10.05 -1.65 14.12
CA GLN A 90 9.97 -2.26 12.79
C GLN A 90 8.55 -2.16 12.20
N ALA A 91 7.52 -2.51 12.97
CA ALA A 91 6.14 -2.45 12.51
C ALA A 91 5.70 -1.01 12.18
N THR A 92 6.14 -0.03 12.98
CA THR A 92 5.91 1.40 12.74
C THR A 92 6.58 1.85 11.44
N ALA A 93 7.86 1.50 11.23
CA ALA A 93 8.56 1.83 10.00
C ALA A 93 7.92 1.17 8.76
N ASP A 94 7.41 -0.06 8.89
CA ASP A 94 6.70 -0.76 7.82
C ASP A 94 5.33 -0.09 7.53
N ALA A 95 4.63 0.37 8.55
CA ALA A 95 3.37 1.11 8.41
C ALA A 95 3.59 2.45 7.71
N GLU A 96 4.60 3.22 8.12
CA GLU A 96 4.98 4.50 7.51
C GLU A 96 5.32 4.34 6.02
N ARG A 97 6.12 3.31 5.66
CA ARG A 97 6.43 3.03 4.25
C ARG A 97 5.19 2.65 3.45
N THR A 98 4.28 1.87 4.04
CA THR A 98 3.02 1.47 3.38
C THR A 98 2.10 2.67 3.18
N GLN A 99 2.01 3.56 4.17
CA GLN A 99 1.23 4.80 4.10
C GLN A 99 1.80 5.74 3.02
N ALA A 100 3.10 5.98 2.99
CA ALA A 100 3.73 6.82 1.97
C ALA A 100 3.50 6.28 0.54
N THR A 101 3.46 4.96 0.38
CA THR A 101 3.13 4.31 -0.90
C THR A 101 1.66 4.49 -1.29
N LEU A 102 0.74 4.52 -0.31
CA LEU A 102 -0.67 4.80 -0.53
C LEU A 102 -0.91 6.27 -0.90
N ASP A 103 -0.27 7.20 -0.19
CA ASP A 103 -0.44 8.64 -0.41
C ASP A 103 0.10 9.05 -1.80
N SER A 104 1.25 8.50 -2.20
CA SER A 104 1.80 8.71 -3.55
C SER A 104 0.94 8.07 -4.65
N ALA A 105 0.29 6.93 -4.39
CA ALA A 105 -0.63 6.31 -5.34
C ALA A 105 -2.00 7.00 -5.43
N GLY A 106 -2.44 7.69 -4.36
CA GLY A 106 -3.70 8.43 -4.30
C GLY A 106 -3.69 9.74 -5.09
N GLY A 107 -2.51 10.32 -5.35
CA GLY A 107 -2.35 11.56 -6.13
C GLY A 107 -2.66 11.44 -7.61
N GLU A 108 -2.77 10.22 -8.15
CA GLU A 108 -2.97 9.95 -9.58
C GLU A 108 -4.24 9.12 -9.82
N SER A 109 -5.35 9.61 -9.27
CA SER A 109 -6.68 9.01 -9.47
C SER A 109 -7.20 9.31 -10.88
N VAL A 110 -6.90 8.42 -11.83
CA VAL A 110 -7.53 8.41 -13.15
C VAL A 110 -8.98 7.96 -12.97
N SER A 111 -9.96 8.84 -13.24
CA SER A 111 -11.38 8.48 -13.16
C SER A 111 -11.89 7.83 -14.45
N LEU A 112 -13.02 7.12 -14.37
CA LEU A 112 -13.70 6.56 -15.55
C LEU A 112 -14.11 7.65 -16.57
N ASP A 113 -14.40 8.86 -16.10
CA ASP A 113 -14.70 10.00 -16.98
C ASP A 113 -13.44 10.47 -17.72
N MET A 114 -12.29 10.52 -17.05
CA MET A 114 -11.00 10.82 -17.72
C MET A 114 -10.65 9.76 -18.76
N ILE A 115 -11.03 8.50 -18.54
CA ILE A 115 -10.86 7.40 -19.50
C ILE A 115 -11.78 7.59 -20.71
N ASP A 116 -13.04 8.00 -20.51
CA ASP A 116 -13.96 8.30 -21.62
C ASP A 116 -13.43 9.47 -22.45
N ASP A 117 -13.00 10.55 -21.80
CA ASP A 117 -12.43 11.73 -22.44
C ASP A 117 -11.13 11.41 -23.20
N PHE A 118 -10.23 10.62 -22.62
CA PHE A 118 -9.02 10.14 -23.31
C PHE A 118 -9.36 9.30 -24.54
N SER A 119 -10.33 8.38 -24.43
CA SER A 119 -10.75 7.53 -25.54
C SER A 119 -11.42 8.30 -26.69
N ARG A 120 -12.04 9.45 -26.40
CA ARG A 120 -12.61 10.35 -27.41
C ARG A 120 -11.56 11.25 -28.06
N THR A 121 -10.54 11.63 -27.31
CA THR A 121 -9.47 12.54 -27.76
C THR A 121 -8.39 11.80 -28.54
N ALA A 122 -8.17 10.51 -28.28
CA ALA A 122 -7.25 9.66 -29.03
C ALA A 122 -7.75 9.25 -30.43
N ARG A 123 -8.75 9.96 -30.95
CA ARG A 123 -9.44 9.73 -32.23
C ARG A 123 -9.01 10.77 -33.25
#